data_AF-A0A8J8J539-F1
#
_entry.id   AF-A0A8J8J539-F1
#
_cell.length_a   1.000
_cell.length_b   1.000
_cell.length_c   1.000
_cell.angle_alpha   90.00
_cell.angle_beta   90.00
_cell.angle_gamma   90.00
#
_symmetry.space_group_name_H-M   'P 1'
#
loop_
_entity.id
_entity.type
_entity.pdbx_description
1 polymer ?
#
loop_
_entity_poly.entity_id
_entity_poly.type
_entity_poly.pdbx_seq_one_letter_code
_entity_poly.pdbx_strand_id
1 'polypeptide(L)'
;MVEVEHWNTLRLRIYIGENDRWNGKPLYKAIVEKLREMDIAGATVYRGIYGFGKKSRIHSSDIMRLSTDLPIVIEVVDRGFKIEKAICEIKPMIKDGMITVEPTLVVWVGTEEEVKKFEEDAVREE
;
A
#
# COMPACT_ATOMS: atom_id res chain seq x y z
N MET A 1 -18.59 1.64 23.98
CA MET A 1 -17.78 0.45 23.67
C MET A 1 -17.71 0.43 22.15
N VAL A 2 -16.53 0.62 21.57
CA VAL A 2 -16.37 0.68 20.11
C VAL A 2 -16.32 -0.76 19.63
N GLU A 3 -17.27 -1.18 18.80
CA GLU A 3 -17.20 -2.47 18.11
C GLU A 3 -15.97 -2.42 17.19
N VAL A 4 -15.00 -3.29 17.47
CA VAL A 4 -13.79 -3.43 16.67
C VAL A 4 -14.06 -4.56 15.71
N GLU A 5 -14.04 -4.28 14.41
CA GLU A 5 -14.41 -5.29 13.43
C GLU A 5 -13.37 -6.43 13.39
N HIS A 6 -12.08 -6.15 13.59
CA HIS A 6 -11.03 -7.18 13.46
C HIS A 6 -9.81 -6.94 14.35
N TRP A 7 -9.27 -8.01 14.97
CA TRP A 7 -8.07 -7.98 15.82
C TRP A 7 -6.77 -8.38 15.09
N ASN A 8 -6.82 -8.76 13.81
CA ASN A 8 -5.68 -9.26 13.02
C ASN A 8 -5.53 -8.58 11.65
N THR A 9 -5.73 -7.26 11.59
CA THR A 9 -5.47 -6.46 10.38
C THR A 9 -4.10 -5.78 10.44
N LEU A 10 -3.44 -5.70 9.29
CA LEU A 10 -2.16 -5.03 9.11
C LEU A 10 -2.33 -3.86 8.14
N ARG A 11 -1.63 -2.76 8.43
CA ARG A 11 -1.41 -1.66 7.49
C ARG A 11 -0.08 -1.89 6.79
N LEU A 12 -0.12 -1.96 5.47
CA LEU A 12 1.03 -2.01 4.59
C LEU A 12 1.23 -0.63 3.95
N ARG A 13 2.46 -0.11 3.98
CA ARG A 13 2.82 1.11 3.27
C ARG A 13 4.03 0.88 2.36
N ILE A 14 3.88 1.29 1.11
CA ILE A 14 4.90 1.13 0.06
C ILE A 14 5.34 2.52 -0.39
N TYR A 15 6.62 2.82 -0.25
CA TYR A 15 7.23 4.10 -0.59
C TYR A 15 8.10 3.94 -1.83
N ILE A 16 7.78 4.67 -2.89
CA ILE A 16 8.46 4.62 -4.20
C ILE A 16 8.53 6.02 -4.82
N GLY A 17 9.27 6.18 -5.92
CA GLY A 17 9.28 7.41 -6.72
C GLY A 17 8.10 7.47 -7.70
N GLU A 18 7.59 8.67 -7.99
CA GLU A 18 6.56 8.92 -9.01
C GLU A 18 7.03 8.55 -10.43
N ASN A 19 8.34 8.68 -10.68
CA ASN A 19 8.95 8.36 -11.97
C ASN A 19 9.33 6.88 -12.11
N ASP A 20 9.17 6.07 -11.05
CA ASP A 20 9.42 4.64 -11.16
C ASP A 20 8.50 3.99 -12.19
N ARG A 21 9.03 2.99 -12.89
CA ARG A 21 8.35 2.30 -13.98
C ARG A 21 8.46 0.79 -13.84
N TRP A 22 7.36 0.13 -14.19
CA TRP A 22 7.28 -1.32 -14.34
C TRP A 22 6.68 -1.64 -15.72
N ASN A 23 7.44 -2.35 -16.57
CA ASN A 23 7.03 -2.71 -17.93
C ASN A 23 6.44 -1.53 -18.74
N GLY A 24 7.08 -0.34 -18.65
CA GLY A 24 6.65 0.88 -19.34
C GLY A 24 5.51 1.65 -18.66
N LYS A 25 4.85 1.10 -17.64
CA LYS A 25 3.80 1.78 -16.85
C LYS A 25 4.37 2.43 -15.58
N PRO A 26 3.76 3.50 -15.05
CA PRO A 26 4.08 4.01 -13.70
C PRO A 26 3.99 2.89 -12.65
N LEU A 27 5.03 2.72 -11.84
CA LEU A 27 5.14 1.61 -10.89
C LEU A 27 3.96 1.60 -9.90
N TYR A 28 3.56 2.76 -9.37
CA TYR A 28 2.45 2.83 -8.44
C TYR A 28 1.12 2.35 -9.04
N LYS A 29 0.88 2.63 -10.33
CA LYS A 29 -0.32 2.13 -11.03
C LYS A 29 -0.26 0.61 -11.19
N ALA A 30 0.90 0.10 -11.60
CA ALA A 30 1.09 -1.35 -11.76
C ALA A 30 0.91 -2.10 -10.43
N ILE A 31 1.37 -1.53 -9.32
CA ILE A 31 1.15 -2.09 -7.98
C ILE A 31 -0.34 -2.08 -7.62
N VAL A 32 -1.05 -0.96 -7.79
CA VAL A 32 -2.48 -0.88 -7.49
C VAL A 32 -3.30 -1.83 -8.37
N GLU A 33 -2.97 -1.94 -9.66
CA GLU A 33 -3.58 -2.94 -10.57
C GLU A 33 -3.38 -4.36 -10.03
N LYS A 34 -2.15 -4.72 -9.64
CA LYS A 34 -1.83 -6.04 -9.09
C LYS A 34 -2.55 -6.32 -7.77
N LEU A 35 -2.60 -5.34 -6.85
CA LEU A 35 -3.32 -5.48 -5.58
C LEU A 35 -4.82 -5.69 -5.82
N ARG A 36 -5.40 -5.01 -6.82
CA ARG A 36 -6.80 -5.21 -7.21
C ARG A 36 -7.05 -6.60 -7.81
N GLU A 37 -6.13 -7.12 -8.63
CA GLU A 37 -6.20 -8.49 -9.16
C GLU A 37 -6.15 -9.56 -8.05
N MET A 38 -5.55 -9.23 -6.90
CA MET A 38 -5.42 -10.10 -5.73
C MET A 38 -6.63 -10.03 -4.77
N ASP A 39 -7.69 -9.29 -5.11
CA ASP A 39 -8.88 -9.05 -4.26
C ASP A 39 -8.51 -8.53 -2.86
N ILE A 40 -7.55 -7.62 -2.81
CA ILE A 40 -7.22 -6.85 -1.61
C ILE A 40 -8.39 -5.91 -1.27
N ALA A 41 -8.69 -5.80 0.02
CA ALA A 41 -9.68 -4.92 0.62
C ALA A 41 -9.80 -3.53 -0.04
N GLY A 42 -8.65 -2.87 -0.18
CA GLY A 42 -8.55 -1.56 -0.81
C GLY A 42 -7.12 -1.03 -0.77
N ALA A 43 -6.85 -0.01 -1.58
CA ALA A 43 -5.57 0.68 -1.60
C ALA A 43 -5.78 2.19 -1.76
N THR A 44 -5.05 2.99 -1.00
CA THR A 44 -5.04 4.45 -1.09
C THR A 44 -3.66 4.92 -1.52
N VAL A 45 -3.60 5.86 -2.47
CA VAL A 45 -2.34 6.40 -2.98
C VAL A 45 -2.19 7.86 -2.56
N TYR A 46 -1.08 8.17 -1.93
CA TYR A 46 -0.67 9.52 -1.55
C TYR A 46 0.53 9.95 -2.39
N ARG A 47 0.57 11.23 -2.75
CA ARG A 47 1.76 11.87 -3.33
C ARG A 47 2.29 12.90 -2.37
N GLY A 48 3.53 12.71 -1.90
CA GLY A 48 4.21 13.69 -1.09
C GLY A 48 4.69 14.86 -1.93
N ILE A 49 4.81 16.03 -1.27
CA ILE A 49 5.36 17.24 -1.88
C ILE A 49 6.89 17.26 -1.90
N TYR A 50 7.50 16.40 -1.07
CA TYR A 50 8.94 16.34 -0.87
C TYR A 50 9.35 15.03 -0.17
N GLY A 51 10.55 14.51 -0.46
CA GLY A 51 11.09 13.35 0.24
C GLY A 51 12.55 13.07 -0.09
N PHE A 52 13.20 12.21 0.70
CA PHE A 52 14.52 11.68 0.41
C PHE A 52 14.62 10.21 0.85
N GLY A 53 15.48 9.44 0.21
CA GLY A 53 15.68 8.02 0.50
C GLY A 53 17.15 7.61 0.47
N LYS A 54 17.42 6.30 0.58
CA LYS A 54 18.78 5.73 0.72
C LYS A 54 19.74 6.07 -0.44
N LYS A 55 19.22 6.50 -1.61
CA LYS A 55 20.03 6.99 -2.73
C LYS A 55 20.24 8.51 -2.76
N SER A 56 19.92 9.25 -1.69
CA SER A 56 20.21 10.69 -1.53
C SER A 56 19.80 11.57 -2.72
N ARG A 57 18.70 11.23 -3.40
CA ARG A 57 18.04 12.17 -4.31
C ARG A 57 17.04 12.94 -3.48
N ILE A 58 17.30 14.23 -3.31
CA ILE A 58 16.38 15.13 -2.64
C ILE A 58 15.26 15.44 -3.63
N HIS A 59 14.03 15.03 -3.34
CA HIS A 59 12.90 15.13 -4.27
C HIS A 59 12.08 16.43 -4.09
N SER A 60 12.53 17.58 -4.60
CA SER A 60 11.84 18.92 -4.52
C SER A 60 11.60 19.56 -5.88
N SER A 61 10.60 20.46 -5.92
CA SER A 61 10.27 21.38 -7.01
C SER A 61 11.14 22.64 -7.13
N ASP A 62 12.24 22.80 -6.36
CA ASP A 62 13.05 24.02 -6.39
C ASP A 62 14.14 24.03 -7.50
N ILE A 63 14.19 25.16 -8.19
CA ILE A 63 14.69 25.43 -9.55
C ILE A 63 16.18 25.16 -9.81
N MET A 64 17.01 24.79 -8.81
CA MET A 64 18.46 24.79 -9.02
C MET A 64 19.26 23.54 -8.66
N ARG A 65 18.68 22.43 -8.15
CA ARG A 65 19.43 21.15 -7.99
C ARG A 65 18.63 19.91 -7.53
N LEU A 66 17.30 19.93 -7.57
CA LEU A 66 16.50 18.99 -6.78
C LEU A 66 15.78 17.96 -7.68
N SER A 67 15.82 16.69 -7.27
CA SER A 67 15.27 15.54 -7.98
C SER A 67 13.77 15.74 -8.24
N THR A 68 13.36 15.66 -9.50
CA THR A 68 11.97 15.85 -9.95
C THR A 68 11.07 14.62 -9.73
N ASP A 69 11.41 13.78 -8.76
CA ASP A 69 10.80 12.46 -8.59
C ASP A 69 10.03 12.38 -7.27
N LEU A 70 8.81 12.91 -7.22
CA LEU A 70 8.08 13.04 -5.95
C LEU A 70 7.82 11.67 -5.29
N PRO A 71 7.83 11.57 -3.95
CA PRO A 71 7.54 10.32 -3.27
C PRO A 71 6.06 9.96 -3.42
N ILE A 72 5.79 8.71 -3.77
CA ILE A 72 4.47 8.10 -3.76
C ILE A 72 4.40 7.10 -2.61
N VAL A 73 3.31 7.14 -1.85
CA VAL A 73 2.99 6.17 -0.81
C VAL A 73 1.72 5.44 -1.19
N ILE A 74 1.78 4.12 -1.27
CA ILE A 74 0.61 3.25 -1.46
C ILE A 74 0.32 2.61 -0.11
N GLU A 75 -0.86 2.84 0.42
CA GLU A 75 -1.33 2.31 1.70
C GLU A 75 -2.43 1.28 1.47
N VAL A 76 -2.30 0.15 2.14
CA VAL A 76 -3.27 -0.95 2.11
C VAL A 76 -3.56 -1.34 3.55
N VAL A 77 -4.82 -1.57 3.87
CA VAL A 77 -5.22 -2.17 5.15
C VAL A 77 -6.01 -3.43 4.82
N ASP A 78 -5.49 -4.57 5.25
CA ASP A 78 -6.12 -5.86 5.04
C ASP A 78 -5.61 -6.86 6.09
N ARG A 79 -6.08 -8.09 6.01
CA ARG A 79 -5.66 -9.19 6.87
C ARG A 79 -4.22 -9.58 6.65
N GLY A 80 -3.57 -10.07 7.70
CA GLY A 80 -2.15 -10.44 7.68
C GLY A 80 -1.77 -11.36 6.52
N PHE A 81 -2.53 -12.42 6.27
CA PHE A 81 -2.22 -13.36 5.19
C PHE A 81 -2.35 -12.76 3.77
N LYS A 82 -3.30 -11.83 3.56
CA LYS A 82 -3.46 -11.13 2.28
C LYS A 82 -2.30 -10.16 2.07
N ILE A 83 -1.90 -9.44 3.12
CA ILE A 83 -0.73 -8.56 3.11
C ILE A 83 0.56 -9.34 2.83
N GLU A 84 0.77 -10.50 3.44
CA GLU A 84 1.95 -11.33 3.20
C GLU A 84 2.04 -11.79 1.73
N LYS A 85 0.92 -12.29 1.18
CA LYS A 85 0.82 -12.63 -0.24
C LYS A 85 1.10 -11.42 -1.14
N ALA A 86 0.52 -10.26 -0.82
CA ALA A 86 0.74 -9.03 -1.57
C ALA A 86 2.23 -8.64 -1.58
N ILE A 87 2.92 -8.71 -0.43
CA ILE A 87 4.35 -8.41 -0.31
C ILE A 87 5.18 -9.30 -1.25
N CYS A 88 4.89 -10.60 -1.30
CA CYS A 88 5.60 -11.54 -2.19
C CYS A 88 5.48 -11.15 -3.67
N GLU A 89 4.32 -10.69 -4.12
CA GLU A 89 4.06 -10.30 -5.51
C GLU A 89 4.62 -8.92 -5.88
N ILE A 90 4.57 -7.95 -4.97
CA ILE A 90 5.00 -6.56 -5.25
C ILE A 90 6.50 -6.36 -5.05
N LYS A 91 7.15 -7.12 -4.15
CA LYS A 91 8.56 -6.94 -3.81
C LYS A 91 9.49 -7.07 -5.03
N PRO A 92 9.28 -8.01 -5.98
CA PRO A 92 10.04 -8.05 -7.23
C PRO A 92 9.84 -6.83 -8.14
N MET A 93 8.73 -6.09 -8.00
CA MET A 93 8.45 -4.89 -8.80
C MET A 93 9.23 -3.66 -8.30
N ILE A 94 9.64 -3.67 -7.02
CA ILE A 94 10.24 -2.52 -6.34
C ILE A 94 11.76 -2.69 -6.32
N LYS A 95 12.45 -1.96 -7.22
CA LYS A 95 13.93 -1.97 -7.28
C LYS A 95 14.57 -1.09 -6.21
N ASP A 96 13.89 -0.02 -5.83
CA ASP A 96 14.32 0.95 -4.84
C ASP A 96 13.07 1.52 -4.16
N GLY A 97 13.15 1.78 -2.87
CA GLY A 97 11.99 2.15 -2.06
C GLY A 97 12.01 1.53 -0.67
N MET A 98 10.87 1.60 0.00
CA MET A 98 10.68 1.05 1.33
C MET A 98 9.30 0.42 1.44
N ILE A 99 9.20 -0.68 2.18
CA ILE A 99 7.93 -1.29 2.55
C ILE A 99 7.89 -1.36 4.08
N THR A 100 6.82 -0.89 4.69
CA THR A 100 6.56 -1.04 6.12
C THR A 100 5.25 -1.77 6.35
N VAL A 101 5.18 -2.49 7.47
CA VAL A 101 3.97 -3.15 7.91
C VAL A 101 3.81 -2.97 9.41
N GLU A 102 2.60 -2.65 9.84
CA GLU A 102 2.28 -2.48 11.25
C GLU A 102 0.86 -3.00 11.57
N PRO A 103 0.61 -3.52 12.78
CA PRO A 103 -0.75 -3.84 13.20
C PRO A 103 -1.63 -2.59 13.26
N THR A 104 -2.88 -2.72 12.83
CA THR A 104 -3.90 -1.66 12.94
C THR A 104 -5.25 -2.31 13.23
N LEU A 105 -6.18 -1.59 13.86
CA LEU A 105 -7.55 -2.04 14.05
C LEU A 105 -8.47 -1.31 13.08
N VAL A 106 -9.28 -2.07 12.34
CA VAL A 106 -10.39 -1.51 11.55
C VAL A 106 -11.60 -1.41 12.46
N VAL A 107 -12.12 -0.19 12.61
CA VAL A 107 -13.20 0.14 13.55
C VAL A 107 -14.56 0.19 12.87
N TRP A 108 -14.60 0.50 11.57
CA TRP A 108 -15.85 0.64 10.84
C TRP A 108 -15.60 0.57 9.33
N VAL A 109 -16.45 -0.18 8.63
CA VAL A 109 -16.54 -0.17 7.17
C VAL A 109 -17.99 0.12 6.76
N GLY A 110 -18.15 0.97 5.74
CA GLY A 110 -19.43 1.54 5.39
C GLY A 110 -20.25 0.65 4.45
N THR A 111 -20.77 -0.48 4.94
CA THR A 111 -21.98 -1.20 4.47
C THR A 111 -22.05 -2.60 5.09
N GLU A 112 -23.27 -3.12 5.34
CA GLU A 112 -23.46 -4.50 5.82
C GLU A 112 -22.90 -5.57 4.85
N GLU A 113 -22.83 -5.29 3.55
CA GLU A 113 -22.27 -6.20 2.54
C GLU A 113 -20.75 -6.31 2.61
N GLU A 114 -20.06 -5.20 2.86
CA GLU A 114 -18.60 -5.19 3.05
C GLU A 114 -18.24 -5.93 4.34
N VAL A 115 -18.97 -5.67 5.43
CA VAL A 115 -18.81 -6.41 6.70
C VAL A 115 -18.96 -7.92 6.50
N LYS A 116 -19.98 -8.39 5.77
CA LYS A 116 -20.18 -9.83 5.50
C LYS A 116 -19.04 -10.45 4.69
N LYS A 117 -18.56 -9.79 3.63
CA LYS A 117 -17.41 -10.27 2.83
C LYS A 117 -16.15 -10.36 3.70
N PHE A 118 -16.00 -9.44 4.64
CA PHE A 118 -14.94 -9.45 5.64
C PHE A 118 -15.16 -10.44 6.78
N GLU A 119 -16.36 -10.93 7.08
CA GLU A 119 -16.56 -11.98 8.08
C GLU A 119 -16.38 -13.39 7.48
N GLU A 120 -16.87 -13.61 6.26
CA GLU A 120 -16.82 -14.91 5.56
C GLU A 120 -15.38 -15.40 5.31
N ASP A 121 -14.46 -14.49 5.00
CA ASP A 121 -13.05 -14.83 4.85
C ASP A 121 -12.41 -15.25 6.20
N ALA A 122 -12.99 -14.91 7.36
CA ALA A 122 -12.40 -15.17 8.71
C ALA A 122 -12.68 -16.60 9.15
N VAL A 123 -13.82 -17.11 8.73
CA VAL A 123 -14.25 -18.49 8.99
C VAL A 123 -13.44 -19.50 8.17
N ARG A 124 -12.81 -19.07 7.07
CA ARG A 124 -11.96 -19.94 6.22
C ARG A 124 -10.56 -20.21 6.77
N GLU A 125 -10.20 -19.64 7.92
CA GLU A 125 -8.93 -19.93 8.62
C GLU A 125 -9.02 -21.15 9.58
N GLU A 126 -10.16 -21.85 9.66
CA GLU A 126 -10.33 -23.14 10.37
C GLU A 126 -10.22 -24.38 9.47
#